data_AF-W8UA15-F1
#
_entry.id   AF-W8UA15-F1
#
_cell.length_a   1.000
_cell.length_b   1.000
_cell.length_c   1.000
_cell.angle_alpha   90.00
_cell.angle_beta   90.00
_cell.angle_gamma   90.00
#
_symmetry.space_group_name_H-M   'P 1'
#
loop_
_entity.id
_entity.type
_entity.pdbx_description
1 polymer ?
#
loop_
_entity_poly.entity_id
_entity_poly.type
_entity_poly.pdbx_seq_one_letter_code
_entity_poly.pdbx_strand_id
1 'polypeptide(L)' 'MLKNNIEKDIKIKCVEADITQSALAEKIGKTVQYVNRIVKKDEGVINKTFLQMMEGLGYDIRLTYEKREENIDE' A
#
# COMPACT_ATOMS: atom_id res chain seq x y z
N MET A 1 -1.23 -14.64 -7.86
CA MET A 1 -1.91 -14.08 -6.67
C MET A 1 -1.08 -13.01 -6.01
N LEU A 2 -1.70 -12.09 -5.26
CA LEU A 2 -0.98 -11.14 -4.38
C LEU A 2 -0.55 -11.85 -3.09
N LYS A 3 0.74 -11.77 -2.74
CA LYS A 3 1.30 -12.37 -1.51
C LYS A 3 1.28 -11.43 -0.30
N ASN A 4 1.14 -10.13 -0.52
CA ASN A 4 1.13 -9.13 0.54
C ASN A 4 -0.20 -9.15 1.30
N ASN A 5 -0.13 -8.79 2.57
CA ASN A 5 -1.31 -8.39 3.33
C ASN A 5 -1.26 -6.85 3.43
N ILE A 6 -1.92 -6.17 2.50
CA ILE A 6 -1.84 -4.72 2.38
C ILE A 6 -2.26 -4.01 3.66
N GLU A 7 -3.27 -4.52 4.36
CA GLU A 7 -3.71 -3.97 5.63
C GLU A 7 -2.60 -3.98 6.68
N LYS A 8 -1.92 -5.12 6.84
CA LYS A 8 -0.79 -5.24 7.78
C LYS A 8 0.39 -4.38 7.35
N ASP A 9 0.70 -4.37 6.06
CA ASP A 9 1.84 -3.63 5.52
C ASP A 9 1.70 -2.13 5.81
N ILE A 10 0.54 -1.54 5.53
CA ILE A 10 0.28 -0.12 5.83
C ILE A 10 0.35 0.18 7.33
N LYS A 11 -0.21 -0.70 8.17
CA LYS A 11 -0.12 -0.54 9.64
C LYS A 11 1.32 -0.56 10.13
N ILE A 12 2.14 -1.48 9.63
CA ILE A 12 3.56 -1.56 9.97
C ILE A 12 4.28 -0.28 9.53
N LYS A 13 4.01 0.22 8.31
CA LYS A 13 4.64 1.47 7.83
C LYS A 13 4.22 2.71 8.61
N CYS A 14 2.97 2.78 9.08
CA CYS A 14 2.56 3.83 10.01
C CYS A 14 3.37 3.79 11.31
N VAL A 15 3.58 2.60 11.88
CA VAL A 15 4.40 2.42 13.10
C VAL A 15 5.87 2.77 12.86
N GLU A 16 6.46 2.30 11.75
CA GLU A 16 7.85 2.63 11.39
C GLU A 16 8.09 4.14 11.21
N ALA A 17 7.06 4.87 10.76
CA ALA A 17 7.11 6.31 10.55
C ALA A 17 6.65 7.13 11.77
N ASP A 18 6.30 6.47 12.88
CA ASP A 18 5.75 7.09 14.10
C ASP A 18 4.53 8.00 13.83
N ILE A 19 3.65 7.56 12.93
CA ILE A 19 2.40 8.27 12.61
C ILE A 19 1.19 7.34 12.73
N THR A 20 0.03 7.93 12.95
CA THR A 20 -1.24 7.20 12.88
C THR A 20 -1.72 7.09 11.43
N GLN A 21 -2.56 6.09 11.15
CA GLN A 21 -3.22 5.97 9.85
C GLN A 21 -4.14 7.17 9.56
N SER A 22 -4.68 7.82 10.60
CA SER A 22 -5.45 9.06 10.47
C SER A 22 -4.56 10.22 10.00
N ALA A 23 -3.40 10.40 10.63
CA ALA A 23 -2.42 11.40 10.23
C ALA A 23 -1.90 11.16 8.80
N LEU A 24 -1.70 9.88 8.42
CA LEU A 24 -1.39 9.52 7.03
C LEU A 24 -2.50 9.96 6.07
N ALA A 25 -3.77 9.70 6.40
CA ALA A 25 -4.91 10.08 5.57
C ALA A 25 -4.97 11.60 5.37
N GLU A 26 -4.80 12.37 6.45
CA GLU A 26 -4.75 13.83 6.44
C GLU A 26 -3.59 14.34 5.57
N LYS A 27 -2.39 13.77 5.71
CA LYS A 27 -1.20 14.13 4.93
C LYS A 27 -1.39 13.97 3.42
N ILE A 28 -2.18 12.99 2.99
CA ILE A 28 -2.50 12.75 1.57
C ILE A 28 -3.81 13.40 1.12
N GLY A 29 -4.44 14.24 1.96
CA GLY A 29 -5.69 14.92 1.64
C GLY A 29 -6.89 13.98 1.46
N LYS A 30 -6.92 12.87 2.20
CA LYS A 30 -8.00 11.86 2.17
C LYS A 30 -8.60 11.66 3.55
N THR A 31 -9.77 11.02 3.57
CA THR A 31 -10.41 10.63 4.82
C THR A 31 -9.88 9.28 5.31
N VAL A 32 -9.91 9.08 6.63
CA VAL A 32 -9.53 7.80 7.26
C VAL A 32 -10.40 6.64 6.74
N GLN A 33 -11.68 6.92 6.48
CA GLN A 33 -12.63 5.97 5.90
C GLN A 33 -12.23 5.56 4.48
N TYR A 34 -11.72 6.50 3.68
CA TYR A 34 -11.21 6.21 2.34
C TYR A 34 -9.97 5.30 2.41
N VAL A 35 -8.99 5.65 3.25
CA VAL A 35 -7.80 4.81 3.45
C VAL A 35 -8.19 3.40 3.92
N ASN A 36 -9.11 3.31 4.90
CA ASN A 36 -9.63 2.03 5.39
C ASN A 36 -10.33 1.20 4.31
N ARG A 37 -11.02 1.84 3.35
CA ARG A 37 -11.65 1.13 2.23
C ARG A 37 -10.62 0.53 1.28
N ILE A 38 -9.52 1.24 1.04
CA ILE A 38 -8.44 0.78 0.15
C ILE A 38 -7.67 -0.38 0.77
N VAL A 39 -7.27 -0.27 2.04
CA VAL A 39 -6.45 -1.32 2.69
C VAL A 39 -7.20 -2.62 2.97
N LYS A 40 -8.53 -2.56 3.09
CA LYS A 40 -9.39 -3.74 3.31
C LYS A 40 -9.77 -4.49 2.02
N LYS A 41 -9.46 -3.91 0.86
CA LYS A 41 -9.80 -4.49 -0.44
C LYS A 41 -8.53 -4.62 -1.27
N ASP A 42 -8.06 -5.83 -1.47
CA ASP A 42 -6.86 -6.09 -2.29
C ASP A 42 -7.02 -5.52 -3.72
N GLU A 43 -8.23 -5.60 -4.28
CA GLU A 43 -8.60 -5.01 -5.59
C GLU A 43 -8.50 -3.47 -5.63
N GLY A 44 -8.46 -2.80 -4.47
CA GLY A 44 -8.34 -1.35 -4.36
C GLY A 44 -6.91 -0.83 -4.50
N VAL A 45 -5.91 -1.71 -4.39
CA VAL A 45 -4.48 -1.36 -4.43
C VAL A 45 -3.85 -1.83 -5.73
N ILE A 46 -4.16 -3.06 -6.15
CA ILE A 46 -3.75 -3.61 -7.44
C ILE A 46 -5.01 -3.94 -8.24
N ASN A 47 -5.06 -3.48 -9.48
CA ASN A 47 -6.17 -3.77 -10.37
C ASN A 47 -6.31 -5.29 -10.60
N LYS A 48 -7.55 -5.79 -10.54
CA LYS A 48 -7.87 -7.21 -10.71
C LYS A 48 -7.39 -7.79 -12.04
N THR A 49 -7.53 -7.04 -13.15
CA THR A 49 -7.08 -7.48 -14.47
C THR A 49 -5.57 -7.67 -14.49
N PHE A 50 -4.81 -6.78 -13.85
CA PHE A 50 -3.35 -6.93 -13.74
C PHE A 50 -2.95 -8.17 -12.94
N LEU A 51 -3.63 -8.44 -11.82
CA LEU A 51 -3.46 -9.67 -11.05
C LEU A 51 -3.68 -10.93 -11.91
N GLN A 52 -4.76 -10.95 -12.68
CA GLN A 52 -5.10 -12.06 -13.58
C GLN A 52 -4.07 -12.22 -14.71
N MET A 53 -3.55 -11.12 -15.26
CA MET A 53 -2.49 -11.16 -16.28
C MET A 53 -1.22 -11.83 -15.73
N MET A 54 -0.78 -11.46 -14.52
CA MET A 54 0.41 -12.07 -13.91
C MET A 54 0.18 -13.54 -13.58
N GLU A 55 -1.02 -13.89 -13.10
CA GLU A 55 -1.41 -15.28 -12.86
C GLU A 55 -1.43 -16.12 -14.14
N GLY A 56 -1.96 -15.58 -15.24
CA GLY A 56 -1.96 -16.25 -16.54
C GLY A 56 -0.54 -16.48 -17.09
N LEU A 57 0.42 -15.65 -16.69
CA LEU A 57 1.84 -15.81 -17.00
C LEU A 57 2.58 -16.74 -16.01
N GLY A 58 1.90 -17.26 -14.98
CA GLY A 58 2.48 -18.15 -13.97
C GLY A 58 3.23 -17.44 -12.83
N TYR A 59 3.00 -16.13 -12.64
CA TYR A 59 3.67 -15.34 -11.61
C TYR A 59 2.76 -15.00 -10.43
N ASP A 60 3.35 -15.03 -9.25
CA ASP A 60 2.82 -14.40 -8.05
C ASP A 60 3.39 -12.99 -7.88
N ILE A 61 2.60 -12.10 -7.28
CA ILE A 61 2.96 -10.70 -7.07
C ILE A 61 3.37 -10.47 -5.61
N ARG A 62 4.50 -9.79 -5.41
CA ARG A 62 4.93 -9.26 -4.10
C ARG A 62 5.31 -7.79 -4.26
N LEU A 63 4.75 -6.94 -3.41
CA LEU A 63 5.10 -5.54 -3.26
C LEU A 63 6.19 -5.40 -2.19
N THR A 64 7.22 -4.62 -2.50
CA THR A 64 8.26 -4.17 -1.57
C THR A 64 8.18 -2.65 -1.48
N TYR A 65 8.39 -2.11 -0.27
CA TYR A 65 8.31 -0.68 0.00
C TYR A 65 9.68 -0.16 0.37
N GLU A 66 10.19 0.77 -0.42
CA GLU A 66 11.46 1.44 -0.16
C GLU A 66 11.18 2.83 0.44
N LYS A 67 11.95 3.19 1.47
CA LYS A 67 11.83 4.51 2.09
C LYS A 67 12.32 5.53 1.06
N ARG A 68 11.51 6.56 0.80
CA ARG A 68 11.93 7.65 -0.08
C ARG A 68 13.16 8.32 0.55
N GLU A 69 14.26 8.34 -0.20
CA GLU A 69 15.42 9.15 0.15
C GLU A 69 15.02 10.63 -0.05
N GLU A 70 15.27 11.44 0.98
CA GLU A 70 15.26 12.89 0.78
C GLU A 70 16.52 13.18 -0.02
N ASN A 71 16.38 13.48 -1.31
CA ASN A 71 17.43 14.18 -2.04
C ASN A 71 17.55 15.55 -1.37
N ILE A 72 18.38 15.62 -0.33
CA ILE A 72 18.95 16.86 0.15
C ILE A 72 19.98 17.22 -0.92
N ASP A 73 19.50 17.77 -2.03
CA ASP A 73 20.37 18.47 -2.98
C ASP A 73 20.96 19.65 -2.19
N GLU A 74 22.19 19.48 -1.69
CA GLU A 74 23.06 20.54 -1.17
C GLU A 74 23.50 21.51 -2.28
#